data_AF-A0A318SPT4-F1
#
_entry.id   AF-A0A318SPT4-F1
#
_cell.length_a   1.000
_cell.length_b   1.000
_cell.length_c   1.000
_cell.angle_alpha   90.00
_cell.angle_beta   90.00
_cell.angle_gamma   90.00
#
_symmetry.space_group_name_H-M   'P 1'
#
loop_
_entity.id
_entity.type
_entity.pdbx_description
1 polymer ?
#
loop_
_entity_poly.entity_id
_entity_poly.type
_entity_poly.pdbx_seq_one_letter_code
_entity_poly.pdbx_strand_id
1 'polypeptide(L)' 'MQDDHPTLLHTPAPPTSMQRHHRFQWSTTNTLPLAPDAYVVRESGALWQVRVKETLALVYAGPGPVSVERSNAPF' A
#
# COMPACT_ATOMS: atom_id res chain seq x y z
N MET A 1 -22.98 4.33 -11.55
CA MET A 1 -22.21 3.09 -11.72
C MET A 1 -21.30 3.02 -10.50
N GLN A 2 -21.65 2.16 -9.54
CA GLN A 2 -20.85 1.99 -8.32
C GLN A 2 -19.60 1.21 -8.75
N ASP A 3 -18.48 1.91 -8.76
CA ASP A 3 -17.18 1.32 -9.04
C ASP A 3 -16.77 0.57 -7.76
N ASP A 4 -17.23 -0.69 -7.65
CA ASP A 4 -17.05 -1.58 -6.48
C ASP A 4 -15.65 -2.21 -6.44
N HIS A 5 -14.70 -1.58 -7.12
CA HIS A 5 -13.34 -2.08 -7.21
C HIS A 5 -12.54 -1.62 -5.99
N PRO A 6 -12.00 -2.54 -5.17
CA PRO A 6 -11.17 -2.16 -4.04
C PRO A 6 -9.95 -1.39 -4.52
N THR A 7 -9.54 -0.43 -3.70
CA THR A 7 -8.21 0.16 -3.85
C THR A 7 -7.21 -0.75 -3.19
N LEU A 8 -6.12 -1.07 -3.88
CA LEU A 8 -5.08 -1.95 -3.42
C LEU A 8 -3.78 -1.18 -3.23
N LEU A 9 -3.14 -1.40 -2.09
CA LEU A 9 -1.77 -1.02 -1.81
C LEU A 9 -0.87 -2.24 -2.05
N HIS A 10 -0.04 -2.15 -3.07
CA HIS A 10 1.03 -3.11 -3.33
C HIS A 10 2.29 -2.69 -2.59
N THR A 11 2.80 -3.59 -1.77
CA THR A 11 4.08 -3.46 -1.05
C THR A 11 5.06 -4.49 -1.61
N PRO A 12 6.38 -4.21 -1.61
CA PRO A 12 7.35 -5.17 -2.14
C PRO A 12 7.34 -6.43 -1.29
N ALA A 13 7.79 -7.58 -1.80
CA ALA A 13 8.01 -8.75 -0.94
C ALA A 13 9.03 -8.43 0.17
N PRO A 14 8.94 -9.05 1.36
CA PRO A 14 9.93 -8.82 2.40
C PRO A 14 11.30 -9.26 1.86
N PRO A 15 12.39 -8.54 2.19
CA PRO A 15 13.71 -9.03 1.84
C PRO A 15 13.90 -10.43 2.43
N THR A 16 14.51 -11.34 1.68
CA THR A 16 14.76 -12.74 2.09
C THR A 16 15.46 -12.83 3.45
N SER A 17 16.22 -11.80 3.84
CA SER A 17 16.84 -11.69 5.18
C SER A 17 15.83 -11.53 6.33
N MET A 18 14.62 -11.00 6.09
CA MET A 18 13.56 -10.81 7.09
C MET A 18 12.52 -11.93 7.09
N GLN A 19 12.57 -12.85 6.13
CA GLN A 19 11.62 -13.96 5.96
C GLN A 19 11.58 -14.92 7.17
N ARG A 20 12.66 -14.95 8.00
CA ARG A 20 12.70 -15.72 9.25
C ARG A 20 11.87 -15.12 10.39
N HIS A 21 11.52 -13.84 10.32
CA HIS A 21 10.76 -13.18 11.37
C HIS A 21 9.26 -13.30 11.05
N HIS A 22 8.67 -14.46 11.37
CA HIS A 22 7.24 -14.80 11.27
C HIS A 22 6.28 -13.83 12.01
N ARG A 23 6.79 -12.76 12.62
CA ARG A 23 6.06 -11.79 13.44
C ARG A 23 5.46 -10.65 12.63
N PHE A 24 6.01 -10.34 11.45
CA PHE A 24 5.41 -9.35 10.56
C PHE A 24 4.55 -10.08 9.54
N GLN A 25 3.23 -9.97 9.68
CA GLN A 25 2.29 -10.38 8.62
C GLN A 25 2.53 -9.46 7.42
N TRP A 26 3.41 -9.92 6.52
CA TRP A 26 3.74 -9.19 5.33
C TRP A 26 2.70 -9.49 4.26
N SER A 27 1.71 -8.62 4.14
CA SER A 27 0.75 -8.67 3.04
C SER A 27 1.30 -7.85 1.87
N THR A 28 1.74 -8.53 0.81
CA THR A 28 2.20 -7.91 -0.45
C THR A 28 1.12 -7.01 -1.06
N THR A 29 -0.14 -7.31 -0.77
CA THR A 29 -1.30 -6.51 -1.19
C THR A 29 -2.21 -6.25 -0.01
N ASN A 30 -2.55 -4.99 0.25
CA ASN A 30 -3.54 -4.58 1.26
C ASN A 30 -4.69 -3.84 0.61
N THR A 31 -5.92 -4.08 1.07
CA THR A 31 -7.09 -3.31 0.65
C THR A 31 -7.16 -2.00 1.42
N LEU A 32 -7.39 -0.91 0.69
CA LEU A 32 -7.55 0.43 1.23
C LEU A 32 -9.03 0.87 1.13
N PRO A 33 -9.55 1.59 2.14
CA PRO A 33 -10.96 1.96 2.22
C PRO A 33 -11.36 3.15 1.34
N LEU A 34 -10.39 3.88 0.76
CA LEU A 34 -10.63 5.06 -0.08
C LEU A 34 -10.15 4.79 -1.50
N ALA A 35 -10.56 5.62 -2.46
CA ALA A 35 -10.11 5.57 -3.85
C ALA A 35 -8.58 5.77 -3.98
N PRO A 36 -7.93 5.26 -5.05
CA PRO A 36 -6.48 5.40 -5.23
C PRO A 36 -6.04 6.86 -5.29
N ASP A 37 -6.83 7.72 -5.92
CA ASP A 37 -6.59 9.16 -6.02
C ASP A 37 -6.61 9.88 -4.66
N ALA A 38 -7.18 9.29 -3.63
CA ALA A 38 -7.16 9.83 -2.27
C ALA A 38 -5.81 9.64 -1.58
N TYR A 39 -4.88 8.89 -2.15
CA TYR A 39 -3.57 8.61 -1.55
C TYR A 39 -2.43 9.31 -2.30
N VAL A 40 -1.42 9.72 -1.54
CA VAL A 40 -0.15 10.20 -2.06
C VAL A 40 0.96 9.24 -1.63
N VAL A 41 1.72 8.77 -2.61
CA VAL A 41 2.92 7.99 -2.39
C VAL A 41 4.11 8.95 -2.41
N ARG A 42 4.93 8.90 -1.36
CA ARG A 42 6.17 9.66 -1.26
C ARG A 42 7.34 8.71 -1.04
N GLU A 43 8.33 8.83 -1.90
CA GLU A 43 9.62 8.17 -1.75
C GLU A 43 10.59 9.08 -0.97
N SER A 44 11.29 8.50 -0.01
CA SER A 44 12.33 9.15 0.78
C SER A 44 13.50 8.19 0.94
N GLY A 45 14.40 8.18 -0.06
CA GLY A 45 15.51 7.25 -0.12
C GLY A 45 15.03 5.80 -0.18
N ALA A 46 15.43 4.99 0.80
CA ALA A 46 15.03 3.58 0.87
C ALA A 46 13.63 3.35 1.47
N LEU A 47 12.98 4.41 1.96
CA LEU A 47 11.67 4.32 2.61
C LEU A 47 10.60 4.98 1.75
N TRP A 48 9.46 4.31 1.69
CA TRP A 48 8.27 4.74 0.97
C TRP A 48 7.16 4.96 1.99
N GLN A 49 6.40 6.03 1.77
CA GLN A 49 5.30 6.43 2.62
C GLN A 49 4.04 6.62 1.79
N VAL A 50 2.94 6.03 2.23
CA VAL A 50 1.61 6.26 1.65
C VAL A 50 0.79 7.03 2.67
N ARG A 51 0.27 8.17 2.25
CA ARG A 51 -0.57 9.03 3.09
C ARG A 51 -1.88 9.34 2.39
N VAL A 52 -2.94 9.59 3.15
CA VAL A 52 -4.18 10.15 2.62
C VAL A 52 -3.94 11.62 2.25
N LYS A 53 -4.29 12.05 1.04
CA LYS A 53 -4.09 13.43 0.57
C LYS A 53 -4.82 14.46 1.42
N GLU A 54 -6.07 14.17 1.76
CA GLU A 54 -6.97 15.10 2.47
C GLU A 54 -6.55 15.30 3.92
N THR A 55 -6.27 14.21 4.64
CA THR A 55 -5.97 14.25 6.08
C THR A 55 -4.49 14.16 6.41
N LEU A 56 -3.64 13.87 5.43
CA LEU A 56 -2.21 13.55 5.59
C LEU A 56 -1.95 12.35 6.52
N ALA A 57 -2.99 11.55 6.83
CA ALA A 57 -2.88 10.38 7.68
C ALA A 57 -1.96 9.34 7.05
N LEU A 58 -1.03 8.79 7.85
CA LEU A 58 -0.09 7.77 7.41
C LEU A 58 -0.77 6.40 7.33
N VAL A 59 -0.75 5.81 6.14
CA VAL A 59 -1.36 4.50 5.84
C VAL A 59 -0.29 3.43 5.80
N TYR A 60 0.86 3.75 5.21
CA TYR A 60 2.00 2.85 5.12
C TYR A 60 3.30 3.64 5.27
N ALA A 61 4.26 3.06 5.97
CA ALA A 61 5.65 3.50 5.99
C ALA A 61 6.54 2.26 6.05
N GLY A 62 7.39 2.09 5.05
CA GLY A 62 8.23 0.90 4.96
C GLY A 62 9.11 0.91 3.71
N PRO A 63 9.81 -0.19 3.43
CA PRO A 63 10.57 -0.31 2.20
C PRO A 63 9.63 -0.34 0.99
N GLY A 64 10.08 0.25 -0.12
CA GLY A 64 9.39 0.17 -1.40
C GLY A 64 10.16 -0.64 -2.43
N PRO A 65 9.74 -0.58 -3.70
CA PRO A 65 8.71 0.30 -4.24
C PRO A 65 7.29 -0.09 -3.79
N VAL A 66 6.42 0.90 -3.58
CA VAL A 66 4.99 0.67 -3.30
C VAL A 66 4.11 1.38 -4.34
N SER A 67 2.97 0.77 -4.65
CA SER A 67 2.01 1.30 -5.61
C SER A 67 0.59 1.26 -5.04
N VAL A 68 -0.20 2.29 -5.32
CA VAL A 68 -1.63 2.33 -4.97
C VAL A 68 -2.42 2.36 -6.25
N GLU A 69 -3.20 1.32 -6.51
CA GLU A 69 -3.97 1.18 -7.74
C GLU A 69 -5.37 0.66 -7.43
N ARG A 70 -6.31 0.95 -8.33
CA ARG A 70 -7.64 0.34 -8.27
C ARG A 70 -7.53 -1.09 -8.81
N SER A 71 -8.06 -2.06 -8.07
CA SER A 71 -8.18 -3.44 -8.54
C SER A 71 -9.03 -3.49 -9.81
N ASN A 72 -8.56 -4.17 -10.85
CA ASN A 72 -9.37 -4.37 -12.06
C ASN A 72 -10.43 -5.47 -11.86
N ALA A 73 -10.32 -6.28 -10.80
CA ALA A 73 -11.31 -7.28 -10.44
C ALA A 73 -12.32 -6.69 -9.45
N PRO A 74 -13.64 -6.91 -9.66
CA PRO A 74 -14.65 -6.66 -8.62
C PRO A 74 -14.49 -7.70 -7.50
N PHE A 75 -15.00 -7.39 -6.30
CA PHE A 75 -14.98 -8.31 -5.15
C PHE A 75 -15.78 -9.59 -5.39
#